data_AF-A0A8I1EAU2-F1
#
_entry.id   AF-A0A8I1EAU2-F1
#
_cell.length_a   1.000
_cell.length_b   1.000
_cell.length_c   1.000
_cell.angle_alpha   90.00
_cell.angle_beta   90.00
_cell.angle_gamma   90.00
#
_symmetry.space_group_name_H-M   'P 1'
#
loop_
_entity.id
_entity.type
_entity.pdbx_description
1 polymer ?
#
loop_
_entity_poly.entity_id
_entity_poly.type
_entity_poly.pdbx_seq_one_letter_code
_entity_poly.pdbx_strand_id
1 'polypeptide(L)'
;MAMQVSSEVFREGKSHFNWTRNRTEWPIHQTAEAISQGLMYRLASYALNRLDEAGFKATVEGWDCNVYTLDGNDRPSERVYHVRFMNAKGGYLEVDRIHTRSGWPFLDHGISAGHR
;
A
#
# COMPACT_ATOMS: atom_id res chain seq x y z
N MET A 1 -10.63 -15.07 12.76
CA MET A 1 -10.93 -13.67 13.15
C MET A 1 -11.05 -12.86 11.87
N ALA A 2 -12.01 -11.94 11.76
CA ALA A 2 -12.10 -11.07 10.59
C ALA A 2 -10.92 -10.09 10.60
N MET A 3 -10.15 -10.08 9.52
CA MET A 3 -9.00 -9.17 9.36
C MET A 3 -9.52 -7.73 9.26
N GLN A 4 -9.04 -6.86 10.15
CA GLN A 4 -9.33 -5.44 10.05
C GLN A 4 -8.50 -4.86 8.90
N VAL A 5 -9.18 -4.28 7.90
CA VAL A 5 -8.55 -3.69 6.73
C VAL A 5 -8.75 -2.18 6.78
N SER A 6 -7.66 -1.42 6.86
CA SER A 6 -7.67 0.04 6.74
C SER A 6 -7.18 0.48 5.36
N SER A 7 -7.44 1.73 5.01
CA SER A 7 -6.87 2.31 3.80
C SER A 7 -6.37 3.72 3.97
N GLU A 8 -5.30 4.06 3.25
CA GLU A 8 -4.69 5.39 3.27
C GLU A 8 -4.30 5.82 1.87
N VAL A 9 -4.56 7.08 1.53
CA VAL A 9 -4.10 7.68 0.27
C VAL A 9 -3.12 8.77 0.62
N PHE A 10 -1.92 8.68 0.08
CA PHE A 10 -0.90 9.70 0.18
C PHE A 10 -0.72 10.36 -1.18
N ARG A 11 -0.33 11.63 -1.18
CA ARG A 11 0.04 12.36 -2.39
C ARG A 11 1.33 13.12 -2.18
N GLU A 12 2.06 13.32 -3.26
CA GLU A 12 3.22 14.20 -3.26
C GLU A 12 2.79 15.67 -3.11
N GLY A 13 3.42 16.35 -2.17
CA GLY A 13 3.32 17.79 -1.99
C GLY A 13 4.23 18.57 -2.94
N LYS A 14 4.24 19.89 -2.79
CA LYS A 14 5.13 20.75 -3.58
C LYS A 14 6.58 20.45 -3.24
N SER A 15 7.39 20.20 -4.27
CA SER A 15 8.84 20.03 -4.12
C SER A 15 9.50 21.34 -3.64
N HIS A 16 10.37 21.24 -2.63
CA HIS A 16 11.23 22.34 -2.21
C HIS A 16 12.59 22.24 -2.91
N PHE A 17 13.13 23.39 -3.31
CA PHE A 17 14.44 23.50 -3.96
C PHE A 17 15.32 24.44 -3.15
N ASN A 18 16.60 24.09 -3.03
CA ASN A 18 17.58 24.99 -2.44
C ASN A 18 17.97 26.10 -3.44
N TRP A 19 18.82 27.02 -2.97
CA TRP A 19 19.33 28.14 -3.77
C TRP A 19 20.15 27.71 -5.01
N THR A 20 20.69 26.48 -5.04
CA THR A 20 21.37 25.90 -6.22
C THR A 20 20.44 25.13 -7.14
N ARG A 21 19.10 25.25 -6.97
CA ARG A 21 18.06 24.52 -7.72
C ARG A 21 18.12 22.99 -7.58
N ASN A 22 18.81 22.48 -6.57
CA ASN A 22 18.71 21.07 -6.22
C ASN A 22 17.44 20.86 -5.40
N ARG A 23 16.67 19.83 -5.73
CA ARG A 23 15.50 19.46 -4.94
C ARG A 23 15.94 18.91 -3.59
N THR A 24 15.39 19.43 -2.51
CA THR A 24 15.77 19.06 -1.15
C THR A 24 14.78 18.13 -0.48
N GLU A 25 13.50 18.22 -0.84
CA GLU A 25 12.44 17.48 -0.15
C GLU A 25 11.39 16.93 -1.12
N TRP A 26 10.88 15.77 -0.76
CA TRP A 26 9.70 15.14 -1.33
C TRP A 26 8.66 14.97 -0.22
N PRO A 27 7.92 16.02 0.13
CA PRO A 27 6.92 15.91 1.17
C PRO A 27 5.80 14.98 0.69
N ILE A 28 5.51 13.93 1.46
CA ILE A 28 4.38 13.03 1.24
C ILE A 28 3.32 13.38 2.27
N HIS A 29 2.09 13.65 1.82
CA HIS A 29 0.98 14.02 2.68
C HIS A 29 -0.14 13.01 2.58
N GLN A 30 -0.66 12.56 3.74
CA GLN A 30 -1.90 11.82 3.78
C GLN A 30 -3.06 12.72 3.36
N THR A 31 -3.95 12.21 2.52
CA THR A 31 -5.14 12.91 2.05
C THR A 31 -6.37 12.44 2.82
N ALA A 32 -7.49 13.15 2.64
CA ALA A 32 -8.81 12.71 3.11
C ALA A 32 -9.51 11.76 2.11
N GLU A 33 -8.86 11.43 0.98
CA GLU A 33 -9.43 10.48 0.03
C GLU A 33 -9.39 9.06 0.60
N ALA A 34 -10.40 8.28 0.27
CA ALA A 34 -10.49 6.87 0.65
C ALA A 34 -10.42 5.98 -0.58
N ILE A 35 -9.75 4.84 -0.43
CA ILE A 35 -9.85 3.74 -1.39
C ILE A 35 -11.25 3.13 -1.22
N SER A 36 -11.95 2.89 -2.33
CA SER A 36 -13.29 2.29 -2.24
C SER A 36 -13.22 0.93 -1.53
N GLN A 37 -14.20 0.65 -0.68
CA GLN A 37 -14.22 -0.56 0.15
C GLN A 37 -14.06 -1.85 -0.68
N GLY A 38 -14.71 -1.92 -1.84
CA GLY A 38 -14.60 -3.07 -2.74
C GLY A 38 -13.23 -3.22 -3.40
N LEU A 39 -12.50 -2.13 -3.67
CA LEU A 39 -11.13 -2.19 -4.16
C LEU A 39 -10.18 -2.60 -3.04
N MET A 40 -10.33 -2.00 -1.85
CA MET A 40 -9.55 -2.31 -0.65
C MET A 40 -9.58 -3.81 -0.34
N TYR A 41 -10.76 -4.43 -0.29
CA TYR A 41 -10.86 -5.87 -0.03
C TYR A 41 -10.27 -6.74 -1.15
N ARG A 42 -10.43 -6.34 -2.43
CA ARG A 42 -9.81 -7.07 -3.54
C ARG A 42 -8.29 -7.04 -3.47
N LEU A 43 -7.72 -5.89 -3.13
CA LEU A 43 -6.27 -5.73 -2.92
C LEU A 43 -5.79 -6.57 -1.74
N ALA A 44 -6.49 -6.52 -0.61
CA ALA A 44 -6.16 -7.30 0.58
C ALA A 44 -6.21 -8.81 0.31
N SER A 45 -7.26 -9.30 -0.34
CA SER A 45 -7.39 -10.72 -0.73
C SER A 45 -6.31 -11.14 -1.73
N TYR A 46 -6.01 -10.28 -2.72
CA TYR A 46 -4.94 -10.53 -3.67
C TYR A 46 -3.59 -10.65 -2.96
N ALA A 47 -3.24 -9.69 -2.11
CA ALA A 47 -1.98 -9.71 -1.38
C ALA A 47 -1.88 -10.91 -0.42
N LEU A 48 -2.97 -11.28 0.24
CA LEU A 48 -3.01 -12.47 1.10
C LEU A 48 -2.75 -13.76 0.29
N ASN A 49 -3.31 -13.87 -0.91
CA ASN A 49 -3.03 -15.00 -1.81
C ASN A 49 -1.56 -15.01 -2.26
N ARG A 50 -0.97 -13.85 -2.57
CA ARG A 50 0.46 -13.75 -2.92
C ARG A 50 1.37 -14.17 -1.76
N LEU A 51 1.02 -13.81 -0.53
CA LEU A 51 1.72 -14.29 0.66
C LEU A 51 1.50 -15.78 0.91
N ASP A 52 0.33 -16.33 0.57
CA ASP A 52 0.07 -17.78 0.63
C ASP A 52 0.96 -18.55 -0.33
N GLU A 53 1.01 -18.10 -1.59
CA GLU A 53 1.87 -18.66 -2.64
C GLU A 53 3.36 -18.60 -2.28
N ALA A 54 3.77 -17.57 -1.52
CA ALA A 54 5.13 -17.42 -1.02
C ALA A 54 5.40 -18.14 0.32
N GLY A 55 4.39 -18.78 0.94
CA GLY A 55 4.52 -19.51 2.20
C GLY A 55 4.46 -18.65 3.48
N PHE A 56 4.05 -17.39 3.39
CA PHE A 56 3.99 -16.44 4.51
C PHE A 56 2.61 -16.26 5.13
N LYS A 57 1.54 -16.85 4.58
CA LYS A 57 0.16 -16.65 5.06
C LYS A 57 -0.01 -16.90 6.57
N ALA A 58 0.55 -17.99 7.09
CA ALA A 58 0.48 -18.30 8.51
C ALA A 58 1.19 -17.25 9.39
N THR A 59 2.19 -16.55 8.85
CA THR A 59 2.93 -15.51 9.57
C THR A 59 2.07 -14.28 9.81
N VAL A 60 1.28 -13.88 8.81
CA VAL A 60 0.45 -12.67 8.84
C VAL A 60 -0.94 -12.91 9.43
N GLU A 61 -1.22 -14.12 9.93
CA GLU A 61 -2.50 -14.42 10.54
C GLU A 61 -2.73 -13.54 11.78
N GLY A 62 -3.85 -12.83 11.80
CA GLY A 62 -4.20 -11.89 12.88
C GLY A 62 -3.44 -10.57 12.87
N TRP A 63 -2.63 -10.29 11.84
CA TRP A 63 -1.98 -8.99 11.68
C TRP A 63 -2.96 -7.98 11.08
N ASP A 64 -2.74 -6.70 11.38
CA ASP A 64 -3.54 -5.62 10.81
C ASP A 64 -3.16 -5.42 9.35
N CYS A 65 -4.16 -5.26 8.48
CA CYS A 65 -3.96 -5.06 7.05
C CYS A 65 -4.21 -3.60 6.68
N ASN A 66 -3.21 -2.95 6.10
CA ASN A 66 -3.31 -1.59 5.58
C ASN A 66 -3.10 -1.61 4.06
N VAL A 67 -4.08 -1.08 3.33
CA VAL A 67 -3.99 -0.85 1.89
C VAL A 67 -3.70 0.62 1.63
N TYR A 68 -2.58 0.94 1.00
CA TYR A 68 -2.23 2.33 0.75
C TYR A 68 -1.70 2.58 -0.66
N THR A 69 -1.64 3.85 -1.04
CA THR A 69 -1.03 4.31 -2.30
C THR A 69 -0.30 5.63 -2.06
N LEU A 70 0.82 5.83 -2.74
CA LEU A 70 1.56 7.10 -2.75
C LEU A 70 1.16 8.00 -3.94
N ASP A 71 0.34 7.47 -4.85
CA ASP A 71 -0.01 8.08 -6.13
C ASP A 71 -1.34 8.86 -6.03
N GLY A 72 -1.60 9.50 -4.89
CA GLY A 72 -2.87 10.22 -4.66
C GLY A 72 -3.12 11.37 -5.63
N ASN A 73 -2.09 11.87 -6.32
CA ASN A 73 -2.25 12.86 -7.40
C ASN A 73 -2.82 12.26 -8.69
N ASP A 74 -2.68 10.95 -8.89
CA ASP A 74 -3.16 10.25 -10.08
C ASP A 74 -4.62 9.83 -9.93
N ARG A 75 -5.25 9.54 -11.08
CA ARG A 75 -6.61 9.01 -11.08
C ARG A 75 -6.63 7.61 -10.46
N PRO A 76 -7.71 7.19 -9.77
CA PRO A 76 -7.77 5.87 -9.12
C PRO A 76 -7.43 4.67 -10.03
N SER A 77 -7.65 4.79 -11.35
CA SER A 77 -7.31 3.77 -12.35
C SER A 77 -5.82 3.70 -12.73
N GLU A 78 -5.06 4.73 -12.41
CA GLU A 78 -3.63 4.88 -12.73
C GLU A 78 -2.74 4.65 -11.50
N ARG A 79 -3.32 4.72 -10.30
CA ARG A 79 -2.62 4.50 -9.02
C ARG A 79 -2.04 3.10 -8.91
N VAL A 80 -0.88 3.04 -8.27
CA VAL A 80 -0.25 1.82 -7.80
C VAL A 80 -0.49 1.68 -6.29
N TYR A 81 -0.86 0.48 -5.86
CA TYR A 81 -1.24 0.19 -4.49
C TYR A 81 -0.22 -0.67 -3.78
N HIS A 82 -0.22 -0.60 -2.46
CA HIS A 82 0.60 -1.40 -1.57
C HIS A 82 -0.31 -2.02 -0.51
N VAL A 83 -0.02 -3.26 -0.10
CA VAL A 83 -0.77 -3.91 0.96
C VAL A 83 0.20 -4.42 2.01
N ARG A 84 0.14 -3.80 3.19
CA ARG A 84 1.00 -4.09 4.33
C ARG A 84 0.23 -4.83 5.40
N PHE A 85 0.79 -5.94 5.86
CA PHE A 85 0.36 -6.65 7.06
C PHE A 85 1.33 -6.31 8.17
N MET A 86 0.84 -5.84 9.32
CA MET A 86 1.68 -5.40 10.44
C MET A 86 1.25 -6.06 11.75
N ASN A 87 2.21 -6.53 12.53
CA ASN A 87 1.96 -7.01 13.88
C ASN A 87 2.00 -5.88 14.92
N ALA A 88 1.49 -6.15 16.12
CA ALA A 88 1.48 -5.21 17.23
C ALA A 88 2.86 -4.71 17.69
N LYS A 89 3.95 -5.40 17.29
CA LYS A 89 5.34 -5.00 17.57
C LYS A 89 5.95 -4.20 16.41
N GLY A 90 5.18 -3.80 15.40
CA GLY A 90 5.64 -2.96 14.28
C GLY A 90 6.40 -3.69 13.17
N GLY A 91 6.59 -5.02 13.26
CA GLY A 91 7.13 -5.80 12.15
C GLY A 91 6.08 -5.98 11.06
N TYR A 92 6.50 -5.92 9.79
CA TYR A 92 5.57 -6.01 8.67
C TYR A 92 6.07 -6.85 7.50
N LEU A 93 5.09 -7.36 6.74
CA LEU A 93 5.25 -7.92 5.39
C LEU A 93 4.35 -7.13 4.44
N GLU A 94 4.85 -6.83 3.25
CA GLU A 94 4.13 -6.00 2.27
C GLU A 94 4.20 -6.63 0.89
N VAL A 95 3.08 -6.59 0.17
CA VAL A 95 3.05 -6.84 -1.28
C VAL A 95 3.14 -5.50 -1.99
N ASP A 96 4.21 -5.34 -2.75
CA ASP A 96 4.63 -4.06 -3.29
C ASP A 96 4.06 -3.80 -4.68
N ARG A 97 3.69 -2.54 -4.92
CA ARG A 97 3.36 -1.99 -6.24
C ARG A 97 2.37 -2.85 -7.04
N ILE A 98 1.20 -3.05 -6.46
CA ILE A 98 0.08 -3.76 -7.07
C ILE A 98 -0.63 -2.84 -8.07
N HIS A 99 -0.62 -3.25 -9.34
CA HIS A 99 -1.35 -2.60 -10.42
C HIS A 99 -2.76 -3.16 -10.54
N THR A 100 -3.70 -2.30 -10.94
CA THR A 100 -5.09 -2.69 -11.18
C THR A 100 -5.50 -2.44 -12.62
N ARG A 101 -6.41 -3.27 -13.14
CA ARG A 101 -7.06 -3.08 -14.44
C ARG A 101 -8.56 -3.21 -14.24
N SER A 102 -9.30 -2.15 -14.54
CA SER A 102 -10.73 -2.07 -14.23
C SER A 102 -11.02 -2.37 -12.75
N GLY A 103 -10.15 -1.90 -11.86
CA GLY A 103 -10.20 -2.10 -10.42
C GLY A 103 -9.80 -3.50 -9.93
N TRP A 104 -9.44 -4.44 -10.81
CA TRP A 104 -8.99 -5.77 -10.42
C TRP A 104 -7.46 -5.82 -10.36
N PRO A 105 -6.85 -6.25 -9.24
CA PRO A 105 -5.41 -6.40 -9.14
C PRO A 105 -4.92 -7.52 -10.08
N PHE A 106 -3.80 -7.29 -10.77
CA PHE A 106 -3.29 -8.24 -11.77
C PHE A 106 -1.77 -8.40 -11.82
N LEU A 107 -1.00 -7.48 -11.24
CA LEU A 107 0.46 -7.50 -11.25
C LEU A 107 0.98 -6.85 -9.97
N ASP A 108 1.99 -7.45 -9.35
CA ASP A 108 2.77 -6.90 -8.23
C ASP A 108 4.27 -6.94 -8.53
N HIS A 109 5.06 -6.24 -7.73
CA HIS A 109 6.53 -6.19 -7.87
C HIS A 109 7.25 -6.95 -6.76
N GLY A 110 6.58 -7.90 -6.11
CA GLY A 110 7.16 -8.76 -5.10
C GLY A 110 6.71 -8.44 -3.67
N ILE A 111 7.45 -9.04 -2.74
CA ILE A 111 7.16 -8.99 -1.31
C ILE A 111 8.36 -8.36 -0.61
N SER A 112 8.12 -7.40 0.27
CA SER A 112 9.11 -6.82 1.16
C SER A 112 8.78 -7.07 2.62
N ALA A 113 9.81 -6.97 3.46
CA ALA A 113 9.72 -7.11 4.91
C ALA A 113 10.43 -5.94 5.59
N GLY A 114 9.95 -5.54 6.76
CA GLY A 114 10.60 -4.48 7.53
C GLY A 114 10.01 -4.29 8.91
N HIS A 115 10.37 -3.16 9.52
CA HIS A 115 9.93 -2.77 10.86
C HIS A 115 9.74 -1.25 10.91
N ARG A 116 8.72 -0.82 11.67
CA ARG A 116 8.37 0.59 11.90
C ARG A 116 8.88 1.09 13.24
#